data_AF-A0A7V3J1B8-F1
#
_entry.id   AF-A0A7V3J1B8-F1
#
_cell.length_a   1.000
_cell.length_b   1.000
_cell.length_c   1.000
_cell.angle_alpha   90.00
_cell.angle_beta   90.00
_cell.angle_gamma   90.00
#
_symmetry.space_group_name_H-M   'P 1'
#
loop_
_entity.id
_entity.type
_entity.pdbx_description
1 polymer ?
#
loop_
_entity_poly.entity_id
_entity_poly.type
_entity_poly.pdbx_seq_one_letter_code
_entity_poly.pdbx_strand_id
1 'polypeptide(L)'
;MDAFGVLDEVLTDYQSFVEGFLNIQDDRVRTKVDDEIDGGLLWPEPWLALNPAFEPGGTVNELVGRNVLHPAAAEIFRVRSEPADPGREITFHRHQTDAFEVANRRESYVLTTGTGSGKSMAYIVPIVDRVLREGSGKGVRAIVVYPMNALANSQRNELEKFLGAEDPKVTFERYTGQESRVERERILADPPDILLTNYVMLELMLTRPKERVGLIASAKNLSFLVLDELHTYRGRQGADVAMLVRRLRGAVGADALQCIGTSATLAGPGTRAAQREQVAAVATMIFGTKIAASNVIDETLRRATIGSADPTALTARLGRDAPGTWEALRVDPLAVWVEQTFGLTDNEGRLARQSPKRLSTAVSDLSALTGVDAKTCDKRLRELLLAGSKVCDPAGATMFAFKLHQFIGKGDTVYTTLEAAEDRYLTTQYQRSAPHGTPGRPLFPLAFCRECGQEFLVVNLDKNAEKFSPRPLNDTRGEQADATGLL
;
A
#
# COMPACT_ATOMS: atom_id res chain seq x y z
N MET A 1 15.55 11.11 11.47
CA MET A 1 14.27 10.99 12.21
C MET A 1 14.36 9.72 13.05
N ASP A 2 14.01 9.80 14.34
CA ASP A 2 13.87 8.61 15.19
C ASP A 2 12.47 8.04 15.01
N ALA A 3 12.35 6.99 14.18
CA ALA A 3 11.04 6.43 13.86
C ALA A 3 10.36 5.74 15.05
N PHE A 4 11.14 5.24 16.02
CA PHE A 4 10.59 4.62 17.22
C PHE A 4 10.04 5.69 18.16
N GLY A 5 10.82 6.74 18.43
CA GLY A 5 10.37 7.85 19.28
C GLY A 5 9.11 8.55 18.73
N VAL A 6 9.04 8.77 17.41
CA VAL A 6 7.83 9.34 16.78
C VAL A 6 6.62 8.41 16.92
N LEU A 7 6.81 7.09 16.78
CA LEU A 7 5.71 6.14 16.97
C LEU A 7 5.22 6.16 18.43
N ASP A 8 6.14 6.18 19.39
CA ASP A 8 5.81 6.21 20.81
C ASP A 8 5.04 7.48 21.18
N GLU A 9 5.41 8.64 20.61
CA GLU A 9 4.69 9.90 20.78
C GLU A 9 3.25 9.81 20.22
N VAL A 10 3.11 9.34 18.98
CA VAL A 10 1.78 9.18 18.34
C VAL A 10 0.89 8.21 19.12
N LEU A 11 1.45 7.10 19.61
CA LEU A 11 0.70 6.13 20.40
C LEU A 11 0.30 6.70 21.75
N THR A 12 1.19 7.45 22.42
CA THR A 12 0.90 8.10 23.70
C THR A 12 -0.23 9.12 23.56
N ASP A 13 -0.21 9.94 22.51
CA ASP A 13 -1.26 10.92 22.22
C ASP A 13 -2.60 10.23 21.93
N TYR A 14 -2.58 9.16 21.13
CA TYR A 14 -3.78 8.40 20.80
C TYR A 14 -4.37 7.69 22.03
N GLN A 15 -3.51 7.06 22.84
CA GLN A 15 -3.90 6.41 24.09
C GLN A 15 -4.55 7.43 25.03
N SER A 16 -3.90 8.58 25.25
CA SER A 16 -4.45 9.67 26.09
C SER A 16 -5.80 10.15 25.57
N PHE A 17 -5.97 10.27 24.25
CA PHE A 17 -7.25 10.62 23.64
C PHE A 17 -8.32 9.58 23.91
N VAL A 18 -8.04 8.29 23.68
CA VAL A 18 -9.03 7.21 23.86
C VAL A 18 -9.39 7.01 25.33
N GLU A 19 -8.41 6.93 26.21
CA GLU A 19 -8.61 6.76 27.66
C GLU A 19 -9.39 7.93 28.27
N GLY A 20 -9.23 9.14 27.73
CA GLY A 20 -10.03 10.30 28.13
C GLY A 20 -11.54 10.15 27.91
N PHE A 21 -11.98 9.21 27.06
CA PHE A 21 -13.40 8.87 26.87
C PHE A 21 -13.85 7.61 27.63
N LEU A 22 -12.93 6.87 28.24
CA LEU A 22 -13.25 5.66 28.98
C LEU A 22 -13.64 6.02 30.42
N ASN A 23 -14.94 6.21 30.63
CA ASN A 23 -15.53 6.35 31.95
C ASN A 23 -16.43 5.13 32.21
N ILE A 24 -15.91 4.12 32.91
CA ILE A 24 -16.59 2.85 33.20
C ILE A 24 -16.74 2.70 34.70
N GLN A 25 -17.96 2.69 35.22
CA GLN A 25 -18.21 2.62 36.66
C GLN A 25 -18.00 1.22 37.24
N ASP A 26 -18.38 0.16 36.51
CA ASP A 26 -18.20 -1.22 36.96
C ASP A 26 -16.72 -1.63 36.89
N ASP A 27 -16.13 -1.94 38.04
CA ASP A 27 -14.71 -2.29 38.16
C ASP A 27 -14.32 -3.55 37.38
N ARG A 28 -15.23 -4.52 37.22
CA ARG A 28 -14.95 -5.76 36.47
C ARG A 28 -14.93 -5.48 34.97
N VAL A 29 -15.88 -4.66 34.50
CA VAL A 29 -15.91 -4.22 33.10
C VAL A 29 -14.69 -3.38 32.80
N ARG A 30 -14.32 -2.45 33.69
CA ARG A 30 -13.12 -1.63 33.57
C ARG A 30 -11.86 -2.50 33.51
N THR A 31 -11.65 -3.37 34.49
CA THR A 31 -10.49 -4.28 34.53
C THR A 31 -10.40 -5.12 33.26
N LYS A 32 -11.53 -5.64 32.77
CA LYS A 32 -11.59 -6.42 31.53
C LYS A 32 -11.15 -5.61 30.31
N VAL A 33 -11.59 -4.35 30.21
CA VAL A 33 -11.22 -3.44 29.12
C VAL A 33 -9.74 -3.08 29.21
N ASP A 34 -9.27 -2.70 30.40
CA ASP A 34 -7.88 -2.32 30.65
C ASP A 34 -6.94 -3.50 30.33
N ASP A 35 -7.24 -4.72 30.80
CA ASP A 35 -6.46 -5.93 30.52
C ASP A 35 -6.35 -6.23 29.00
N GLU A 36 -7.41 -6.00 28.24
CA GLU A 36 -7.41 -6.23 26.79
C GLU A 36 -6.68 -5.12 26.03
N ILE A 37 -6.81 -3.87 26.48
CA ILE A 37 -6.04 -2.73 25.96
C ILE A 37 -4.54 -2.96 26.20
N ASP A 38 -4.15 -3.31 27.42
CA ASP A 38 -2.77 -3.67 27.80
C ASP A 38 -2.28 -4.91 27.03
N GLY A 39 -3.19 -5.83 26.72
CA GLY A 39 -2.95 -6.98 25.83
C GLY A 39 -2.77 -6.61 24.35
N GLY A 40 -2.86 -5.34 23.98
CA GLY A 40 -2.66 -4.84 22.62
C GLY A 40 -3.91 -4.87 21.75
N LEU A 41 -5.12 -4.82 22.32
CA LEU A 41 -6.38 -4.78 21.57
C LEU A 41 -6.44 -3.58 20.62
N LEU A 42 -6.07 -2.39 21.12
CA LEU A 42 -6.19 -1.13 20.39
C LEU A 42 -4.90 -0.73 19.67
N TRP A 43 -3.75 -0.98 20.29
CA TRP A 43 -2.45 -0.62 19.74
C TRP A 43 -1.47 -1.80 19.91
N PRO A 44 -1.66 -2.88 19.14
CA PRO A 44 -0.72 -4.00 19.16
C PRO A 44 0.68 -3.55 18.72
N GLU A 45 1.70 -4.30 19.13
CA GLU A 45 3.07 -4.05 18.69
C GLU A 45 3.16 -3.97 17.15
N PRO A 46 3.84 -2.95 16.60
CA PRO A 46 3.96 -2.77 15.15
C PRO A 46 4.73 -3.92 14.50
N TRP A 47 4.35 -4.24 13.27
CA TRP A 47 5.17 -5.13 12.43
C TRP A 47 6.30 -4.35 11.80
N LEU A 48 7.53 -4.88 11.86
CA LEU A 48 8.69 -4.28 11.24
C LEU A 48 9.02 -4.98 9.92
N ALA A 49 9.29 -4.20 8.88
CA ALA A 49 9.81 -4.68 7.61
C ALA A 49 10.86 -3.73 7.03
N LEU A 50 11.84 -4.26 6.31
CA LEU A 50 12.77 -3.45 5.52
C LEU A 50 12.26 -3.30 4.09
N ASN A 51 12.42 -2.11 3.52
CA ASN A 51 12.42 -1.98 2.07
C ASN A 51 13.74 -2.57 1.54
N PRO A 52 13.68 -3.61 0.69
CA PRO A 52 14.87 -4.22 0.14
C PRO A 52 15.58 -3.29 -0.85
N ALA A 53 16.88 -3.52 -1.04
CA ALA A 53 17.60 -2.91 -2.14
C ALA A 53 17.22 -3.59 -3.47
N PHE A 54 17.01 -2.80 -4.50
CA PHE A 54 16.70 -3.29 -5.85
C PHE A 54 17.97 -3.37 -6.71
N GLU A 55 17.99 -4.34 -7.61
CA GLU A 55 19.02 -4.46 -8.63
C GLU A 55 18.92 -3.25 -9.59
N PRO A 56 20.03 -2.56 -9.90
CA PRO A 56 20.01 -1.48 -10.88
C PRO A 56 19.74 -2.02 -12.30
N GLY A 57 18.89 -1.31 -13.04
CA GLY A 57 18.56 -1.57 -14.45
C GLY A 57 19.37 -0.74 -15.44
N GLY A 58 20.15 0.22 -14.95
CA GLY A 58 20.96 1.15 -15.73
C GLY A 58 20.54 2.61 -15.51
N THR A 59 21.44 3.51 -15.85
CA THR A 59 21.18 4.96 -15.82
C THR A 59 20.35 5.40 -17.03
N VAL A 60 19.69 6.55 -16.95
CA VAL A 60 18.91 7.06 -18.11
C VAL A 60 19.79 7.25 -19.35
N ASN A 61 21.04 7.72 -19.22
CA ASN A 61 21.99 7.87 -20.32
C ASN A 61 22.42 6.54 -20.89
N GLU A 62 22.65 5.51 -20.07
CA GLU A 62 22.95 4.16 -20.56
C GLU A 62 21.78 3.61 -21.39
N LEU A 63 20.54 3.83 -20.95
CA LEU A 63 19.35 3.39 -21.67
C LEU A 63 19.12 4.19 -22.96
N VAL A 64 19.44 5.49 -22.98
CA VAL A 64 19.47 6.29 -24.20
C VAL A 64 20.54 5.78 -25.16
N GLY A 65 21.76 5.51 -24.68
CA GLY A 65 22.86 4.97 -25.48
C GLY A 65 22.55 3.60 -26.10
N ARG A 66 21.74 2.78 -25.42
CA ARG A 66 21.20 1.50 -25.92
C ARG A 66 19.96 1.67 -26.81
N ASN A 67 19.52 2.89 -27.09
CA ASN A 67 18.27 3.24 -27.80
C ASN A 67 17.00 2.63 -27.17
N VAL A 68 17.04 2.28 -25.88
CA VAL A 68 15.85 1.88 -25.12
C VAL A 68 14.97 3.10 -24.88
N LEU A 69 15.58 4.25 -24.60
CA LEU A 69 14.89 5.53 -24.39
C LEU A 69 15.29 6.58 -25.44
N HIS A 70 14.38 7.51 -25.72
CA HIS A 70 14.59 8.66 -26.58
C HIS A 70 15.63 9.63 -25.96
N PRO A 71 16.49 10.30 -26.74
CA PRO A 71 17.54 11.18 -26.20
C PRO A 71 17.06 12.25 -25.20
N ALA A 72 15.89 12.85 -25.45
CA ALA A 72 15.30 13.83 -24.54
C ALA A 72 14.96 13.28 -23.13
N ALA A 73 14.90 11.96 -22.95
CA ALA A 73 14.68 11.34 -21.65
C ALA A 73 15.79 11.67 -20.65
N ALA A 74 17.04 11.85 -21.11
CA ALA A 74 18.18 12.22 -20.27
C ALA A 74 18.01 13.59 -19.60
N GLU A 75 17.28 14.50 -20.24
CA GLU A 75 16.96 15.82 -19.70
C GLU A 75 15.74 15.78 -18.77
N ILE A 76 14.76 14.93 -19.08
CA ILE A 76 13.49 14.84 -18.35
C ILE A 76 13.66 14.09 -17.02
N PHE A 77 14.25 12.90 -17.05
CA PHE A 77 14.34 12.02 -15.89
C PHE A 77 15.60 12.28 -15.07
N ARG A 78 15.60 13.41 -14.37
CA ARG A 78 16.64 13.81 -13.42
C ARG A 78 16.02 14.15 -12.06
N VAL A 79 16.73 13.82 -10.99
CA VAL A 79 16.36 14.21 -9.63
C VAL A 79 16.82 15.66 -9.42
N ARG A 80 15.88 16.58 -9.25
CA ARG A 80 16.16 18.00 -9.00
C ARG A 80 15.78 18.34 -7.56
N SER A 81 16.67 19.03 -6.85
CA SER A 81 16.35 19.53 -5.50
C SER A 81 15.59 20.86 -5.56
N GLU A 82 15.88 21.67 -6.57
CA GLU A 82 15.26 22.98 -6.84
C GLU A 82 15.04 23.17 -8.35
N PRO A 83 14.14 24.07 -8.79
CA PRO A 83 13.87 24.28 -10.23
C PRO A 83 15.11 24.67 -11.06
N ALA A 84 16.08 25.36 -10.46
CA ALA A 84 17.31 25.79 -11.11
C ALA A 84 18.44 24.73 -11.09
N ASP A 85 18.25 23.62 -10.37
CA ASP A 85 19.21 22.53 -10.27
C ASP A 85 19.27 21.80 -11.63
N PRO A 86 20.47 21.63 -12.25
CA PRO A 86 20.60 20.80 -13.43
C PRO A 86 20.04 19.39 -13.18
N GLY A 87 20.10 18.91 -11.94
CA GLY A 87 19.57 17.64 -11.48
C GLY A 87 20.58 16.51 -11.61
N ARG A 88 20.46 15.52 -10.73
CA ARG A 88 21.23 14.28 -10.78
C ARG A 88 20.56 13.27 -11.70
N GLU A 89 21.36 12.53 -12.46
CA GLU A 89 20.89 11.44 -13.29
C GLU A 89 20.15 10.35 -12.48
N ILE A 90 19.00 9.89 -12.97
CA ILE A 90 18.28 8.75 -12.38
C ILE A 90 18.91 7.42 -12.83
N THR A 91 19.05 6.52 -11.86
CA THR A 91 19.27 5.09 -12.12
C THR A 91 17.95 4.36 -11.93
N PHE A 92 17.47 3.68 -12.96
CA PHE A 92 16.25 2.89 -12.86
C PHE A 92 16.53 1.54 -12.20
N HIS A 93 15.52 0.96 -11.58
CA HIS A 93 15.58 -0.42 -11.10
C HIS A 93 15.40 -1.41 -12.25
N ARG A 94 15.91 -2.63 -12.07
CA ARG A 94 15.88 -3.67 -13.11
C ARG A 94 14.47 -3.95 -13.61
N HIS A 95 13.50 -4.07 -12.71
CA HIS A 95 12.09 -4.29 -13.07
C HIS A 95 11.45 -3.13 -13.84
N GLN A 96 11.93 -1.90 -13.65
CA GLN A 96 11.49 -0.76 -14.47
C GLN A 96 12.06 -0.86 -15.88
N THR A 97 13.35 -1.18 -16.01
CA THR A 97 13.98 -1.34 -17.33
C THR A 97 13.40 -2.53 -18.10
N ASP A 98 13.13 -3.66 -17.42
CA ASP A 98 12.44 -4.80 -18.01
C ASP A 98 11.06 -4.36 -18.56
N ALA A 99 10.34 -3.48 -17.86
CA ALA A 99 9.07 -2.91 -18.33
C ALA A 99 9.24 -2.02 -19.56
N PHE A 100 10.32 -1.23 -19.64
CA PHE A 100 10.61 -0.40 -20.82
C PHE A 100 10.86 -1.28 -22.05
N GLU A 101 11.61 -2.37 -21.88
CA GLU A 101 11.88 -3.32 -22.96
C GLU A 101 10.60 -4.02 -23.44
N VAL A 102 9.69 -4.42 -22.54
CA VAL A 102 8.39 -4.97 -22.94
C VAL A 102 7.52 -3.93 -23.65
N ALA A 103 7.50 -2.70 -23.14
CA ALA A 103 6.73 -1.63 -23.76
C ALA A 103 7.23 -1.28 -25.18
N ASN A 104 8.56 -1.33 -25.41
CA ASN A 104 9.18 -1.11 -26.72
C ASN A 104 8.82 -2.20 -27.74
N ARG A 105 8.58 -3.43 -27.29
CA ARG A 105 8.04 -4.52 -28.15
C ARG A 105 6.54 -4.36 -28.47
N ARG A 106 5.90 -3.29 -27.99
CA ARG A 106 4.46 -3.03 -28.13
C ARG A 106 3.57 -4.09 -27.45
N GLU A 107 4.08 -4.71 -26.39
CA GLU A 107 3.36 -5.73 -25.64
C GLU A 107 2.70 -5.16 -24.38
N SER A 108 1.63 -5.81 -23.93
CA SER A 108 0.97 -5.55 -22.63
C SER A 108 1.70 -6.30 -21.52
N TYR A 109 1.74 -5.73 -20.30
CA TYR A 109 2.46 -6.30 -19.16
C TYR A 109 1.82 -5.95 -17.82
N VAL A 110 2.20 -6.69 -16.79
CA VAL A 110 1.81 -6.42 -15.40
C VAL A 110 3.06 -6.35 -14.54
N LEU A 111 3.17 -5.30 -13.73
CA LEU A 111 4.24 -5.15 -12.75
C LEU A 111 3.76 -5.59 -11.37
N THR A 112 4.37 -6.63 -10.81
CA THR A 112 4.10 -7.23 -9.50
C THR A 112 5.24 -6.92 -8.52
N THR A 113 5.20 -5.75 -7.89
CA THR A 113 6.28 -5.29 -6.98
C THR A 113 5.73 -4.57 -5.75
N GLY A 114 6.48 -4.63 -4.64
CA GLY A 114 6.04 -4.07 -3.36
C GLY A 114 5.80 -2.55 -3.39
N THR A 115 5.20 -2.01 -2.32
CA THR A 115 5.04 -0.55 -2.18
C THR A 115 6.40 0.13 -2.06
N GLY A 116 6.57 1.27 -2.72
CA GLY A 116 7.85 2.01 -2.73
C GLY A 116 8.91 1.49 -3.72
N SER A 117 8.59 0.55 -4.61
CA SER A 117 9.50 0.05 -5.66
C SER A 117 9.60 0.97 -6.89
N GLY A 118 8.95 2.14 -6.86
CA GLY A 118 8.85 3.04 -8.02
C GLY A 118 8.02 2.48 -9.17
N LYS A 119 6.90 1.79 -8.88
CA LYS A 119 5.98 1.23 -9.90
C LYS A 119 5.56 2.23 -10.97
N SER A 120 5.33 3.48 -10.57
CA SER A 120 4.90 4.54 -11.47
C SER A 120 5.86 4.76 -12.64
N MET A 121 7.17 4.72 -12.38
CA MET A 121 8.17 4.91 -13.44
C MET A 121 8.11 3.81 -14.50
N ALA A 122 7.69 2.60 -14.13
CA ALA A 122 7.58 1.47 -15.06
C ALA A 122 6.50 1.65 -16.13
N TYR A 123 5.55 2.59 -15.96
CA TYR A 123 4.58 2.95 -17.00
C TYR A 123 4.72 4.40 -17.47
N ILE A 124 5.12 5.34 -16.60
CA ILE A 124 5.34 6.75 -16.99
C ILE A 124 6.44 6.86 -18.03
N VAL A 125 7.60 6.22 -17.79
CA VAL A 125 8.76 6.35 -18.70
C VAL A 125 8.44 5.81 -20.09
N PRO A 126 7.83 4.61 -20.26
CA PRO A 126 7.41 4.14 -21.58
C PRO A 126 6.38 5.03 -22.28
N ILE A 127 5.44 5.61 -21.53
CA ILE A 127 4.45 6.53 -22.09
C ILE A 127 5.16 7.79 -22.62
N VAL A 128 6.00 8.41 -21.80
CA VAL A 128 6.78 9.60 -22.17
C VAL A 128 7.68 9.29 -23.37
N ASP A 129 8.41 8.18 -23.36
CA ASP A 129 9.26 7.74 -24.47
C ASP A 129 8.47 7.62 -25.77
N ARG A 130 7.28 6.99 -25.73
CA ARG A 130 6.41 6.87 -26.91
C ARG A 130 5.97 8.23 -27.44
N VAL A 131 5.57 9.16 -26.56
CA VAL A 131 5.15 10.51 -26.97
C VAL A 131 6.33 11.26 -27.58
N LEU A 132 7.52 11.18 -26.99
CA LEU A 132 8.72 11.84 -27.53
C LEU A 132 9.09 11.33 -28.92
N ARG A 133 8.96 10.02 -29.16
CA ARG A 133 9.25 9.41 -30.46
C ARG A 133 8.19 9.71 -31.53
N GLU A 134 6.93 9.80 -31.15
CA GLU A 134 5.81 9.94 -32.11
C GLU A 134 5.26 11.37 -32.21
N GLY A 135 5.68 12.27 -31.32
CA GLY A 135 5.25 13.68 -31.23
C GLY A 135 4.04 13.89 -30.31
N SER A 136 4.12 14.97 -29.51
CA SER A 136 3.06 15.48 -28.63
C SER A 136 1.96 16.22 -29.40
N GLY A 137 0.82 16.48 -28.76
CA GLY A 137 -0.28 17.30 -29.29
C GLY A 137 -1.16 16.59 -30.30
N LYS A 138 -1.12 15.25 -30.30
CA LYS A 138 -1.89 14.39 -31.24
C LYS A 138 -3.10 13.73 -30.56
N GLY A 139 -3.62 14.35 -29.51
CA GLY A 139 -4.64 13.78 -28.64
C GLY A 139 -4.08 12.85 -27.57
N VAL A 140 -4.97 12.18 -26.86
CA VAL A 140 -4.62 11.32 -25.72
C VAL A 140 -3.83 10.10 -26.19
N ARG A 141 -2.60 9.98 -25.68
CA ARG A 141 -1.68 8.87 -25.93
C ARG A 141 -1.74 7.81 -24.83
N ALA A 142 -2.06 8.22 -23.60
CA ALA A 142 -2.23 7.32 -22.47
C ALA A 142 -3.39 7.74 -21.57
N ILE A 143 -4.19 6.77 -21.12
CA ILE A 143 -5.15 6.94 -20.04
C ILE A 143 -4.65 6.15 -18.84
N VAL A 144 -4.43 6.82 -17.72
CA VAL A 144 -4.03 6.19 -16.46
C VAL A 144 -5.18 6.25 -15.48
N VAL A 145 -5.65 5.08 -15.06
CA VAL A 145 -6.81 4.92 -14.18
C VAL A 145 -6.32 4.53 -12.79
N TYR A 146 -6.65 5.38 -11.81
CA TYR A 146 -6.35 5.17 -10.40
C TYR A 146 -7.61 4.74 -9.63
N PRO A 147 -7.47 3.96 -8.55
CA PRO A 147 -8.60 3.60 -7.69
C PRO A 147 -9.09 4.78 -6.83
N MET A 148 -8.22 5.77 -6.57
CA MET A 148 -8.52 6.91 -5.68
C MET A 148 -7.98 8.22 -6.25
N ASN A 149 -8.69 9.33 -5.99
CA ASN A 149 -8.27 10.67 -6.43
C ASN A 149 -6.93 11.11 -5.84
N ALA A 150 -6.63 10.71 -4.58
CA ALA A 150 -5.36 11.04 -3.93
C ALA A 150 -4.15 10.52 -4.73
N LEU A 151 -4.26 9.33 -5.32
CA LEU A 151 -3.21 8.77 -6.18
C LEU A 151 -3.09 9.58 -7.47
N ALA A 152 -4.21 9.92 -8.12
CA ALA A 152 -4.18 10.77 -9.32
C ALA A 152 -3.50 12.13 -9.05
N ASN A 153 -3.78 12.75 -7.90
CA ASN A 153 -3.16 14.01 -7.49
C ASN A 153 -1.65 13.86 -7.26
N SER A 154 -1.25 12.81 -6.55
CA SER A 154 0.17 12.50 -6.32
C SER A 154 0.92 12.29 -7.62
N GLN A 155 0.34 11.57 -8.58
CA GLN A 155 0.98 11.27 -9.85
C GLN A 155 1.04 12.47 -10.79
N ARG A 156 0.04 13.36 -10.76
CA ARG A 156 0.13 14.66 -11.46
C ARG A 156 1.32 15.47 -10.96
N ASN A 157 1.45 15.62 -9.64
CA ASN A 157 2.56 16.37 -9.05
C ASN A 157 3.91 15.72 -9.36
N GLU A 158 3.96 14.39 -9.50
CA GLU A 158 5.18 13.68 -9.88
C GLU A 158 5.56 13.91 -11.34
N LEU A 159 4.59 13.88 -12.27
CA LEU A 159 4.82 14.23 -13.68
C LEU A 159 5.31 15.67 -13.83
N GLU A 160 4.74 16.61 -13.07
CA GLU A 160 5.13 18.02 -13.06
C GLU A 160 6.60 18.22 -12.67
N LYS A 161 7.14 17.46 -11.72
CA LYS A 161 8.57 17.52 -11.34
C LYS A 161 9.50 17.14 -12.49
N PHE A 162 9.08 16.19 -13.34
CA PHE A 162 9.91 15.69 -14.44
C PHE A 162 9.74 16.49 -15.72
N LEU A 163 8.49 16.81 -16.08
CA LEU A 163 8.11 17.40 -17.35
C LEU A 163 7.98 18.93 -17.29
N GLY A 164 7.85 19.50 -16.09
CA GLY A 164 7.53 20.91 -15.89
C GLY A 164 6.02 21.20 -16.01
N ALA A 165 5.64 22.41 -15.62
CA ALA A 165 4.26 22.91 -15.72
C ALA A 165 4.03 23.78 -16.97
N GLU A 166 5.09 24.43 -17.49
CA GLU A 166 5.02 25.36 -18.63
C GLU A 166 5.65 24.71 -19.87
N ASP A 167 4.87 24.65 -20.95
CA ASP A 167 5.26 24.09 -22.26
C ASP A 167 6.01 22.73 -22.19
N PRO A 168 5.46 21.71 -21.50
CA PRO A 168 6.16 20.45 -21.34
C PRO A 168 6.24 19.70 -22.67
N LYS A 169 7.38 19.04 -22.93
CA LYS A 169 7.59 18.17 -24.11
C LYS A 169 6.54 17.05 -24.23
N VAL A 170 5.88 16.71 -23.12
CA VAL A 170 4.77 15.77 -23.02
C VAL A 170 3.72 16.38 -22.10
N THR A 171 2.52 16.61 -22.61
CA THR A 171 1.42 17.24 -21.87
C THR A 171 0.67 16.22 -21.02
N PHE A 172 0.22 16.62 -19.83
CA PHE A 172 -0.54 15.77 -18.93
C PHE A 172 -1.61 16.58 -18.20
N GLU A 173 -2.81 16.02 -18.04
CA GLU A 173 -3.89 16.65 -17.30
C GLU A 173 -4.65 15.65 -16.46
N ARG A 174 -5.28 16.15 -15.40
CA ARG A 174 -6.12 15.36 -14.51
C ARG A 174 -7.59 15.60 -14.85
N TYR A 175 -8.35 14.52 -14.97
CA TYR A 175 -9.78 14.54 -15.22
C TYR A 175 -10.47 13.65 -14.19
N THR A 176 -10.81 14.21 -13.03
CA THR A 176 -11.58 13.54 -11.98
C THR A 176 -12.88 14.32 -11.67
N GLY A 177 -13.51 14.00 -10.54
CA GLY A 177 -14.65 14.75 -10.02
C GLY A 177 -14.24 16.03 -9.27
N GLN A 178 -12.95 16.33 -9.15
CA GLN A 178 -12.46 17.51 -8.42
C GLN A 178 -12.32 18.74 -9.33
N GLU A 179 -12.24 18.55 -10.64
CA GLU A 179 -12.17 19.61 -11.65
C GLU A 179 -13.54 20.25 -11.84
N SER A 180 -13.54 21.57 -11.99
CA SER A 180 -14.72 22.32 -12.38
C SER A 180 -15.24 21.85 -13.74
N ARG A 181 -16.47 22.23 -14.07
CA ARG A 181 -17.05 21.94 -15.38
C ARG A 181 -16.24 22.60 -16.50
N VAL A 182 -15.77 23.83 -16.30
CA VAL A 182 -15.01 24.59 -17.29
C VAL A 182 -13.68 23.93 -17.60
N GLU A 183 -12.95 23.48 -16.57
CA GLU A 183 -11.68 22.76 -16.74
C GLU A 183 -11.88 21.45 -17.51
N ARG A 184 -12.92 20.67 -17.17
CA ARG A 184 -13.23 19.43 -17.88
C ARG A 184 -13.60 19.66 -19.34
N GLU A 185 -14.33 20.73 -19.64
CA GLU A 185 -14.65 21.10 -21.02
C GLU A 185 -13.41 21.55 -21.79
N ARG A 186 -12.48 22.28 -21.16
CA ARG A 186 -11.17 22.63 -21.74
C ARG A 186 -10.35 21.38 -22.05
N ILE A 187 -10.19 20.46 -21.11
CA ILE A 187 -9.41 19.23 -21.29
C ILE A 187 -9.96 18.38 -22.44
N LEU A 188 -11.28 18.33 -22.63
CA LEU A 188 -11.85 17.58 -23.76
C LEU A 188 -11.69 18.29 -25.10
N ALA A 189 -11.63 19.62 -25.11
CA ALA A 189 -11.43 20.43 -26.31
C ALA A 189 -9.94 20.47 -26.74
N ASP A 190 -9.04 20.54 -25.77
CA ASP A 190 -7.58 20.54 -25.94
C ASP A 190 -6.96 19.41 -25.08
N PRO A 191 -7.00 18.17 -25.59
CA PRO A 191 -6.63 16.98 -24.82
C PRO A 191 -5.11 16.86 -24.60
N PRO A 192 -4.67 16.45 -23.39
CA PRO A 192 -3.26 16.18 -23.12
C PRO A 192 -2.80 14.88 -23.80
N ASP A 193 -1.48 14.63 -23.81
CA ASP A 193 -0.91 13.33 -24.17
C ASP A 193 -1.21 12.27 -23.09
N ILE A 194 -1.16 12.65 -21.82
CA ILE A 194 -1.42 11.75 -20.68
C ILE A 194 -2.66 12.23 -19.89
N LEU A 195 -3.71 11.42 -19.89
CA LEU A 195 -4.92 11.70 -19.12
C LEU A 195 -4.94 10.87 -17.83
N LEU A 196 -4.90 11.55 -16.68
CA LEU A 196 -4.99 10.93 -15.35
C LEU A 196 -6.45 10.96 -14.88
N THR A 197 -7.03 9.80 -14.58
CA THR A 197 -8.43 9.72 -14.16
C THR A 197 -8.66 8.59 -13.15
N ASN A 198 -9.90 8.41 -12.73
CA ASN A 198 -10.34 7.25 -11.96
C ASN A 198 -11.42 6.47 -12.74
N TYR A 199 -11.70 5.23 -12.32
CA TYR A 199 -12.61 4.36 -13.07
C TYR A 199 -14.05 4.92 -13.14
N VAL A 200 -14.49 5.66 -12.12
CA VAL A 200 -15.82 6.29 -12.10
C VAL A 200 -15.91 7.38 -13.15
N MET A 201 -14.89 8.22 -13.26
CA MET A 201 -14.88 9.33 -14.21
C MET A 201 -14.69 8.85 -15.64
N LEU A 202 -13.89 7.80 -15.85
CA LEU A 202 -13.80 7.15 -17.15
C LEU A 202 -15.16 6.54 -17.58
N GLU A 203 -15.90 5.94 -16.64
CA GLU A 203 -17.27 5.46 -16.90
C GLU A 203 -18.21 6.60 -17.30
N LEU A 204 -18.17 7.72 -16.58
CA LEU A 204 -18.99 8.89 -16.93
C LEU A 204 -18.61 9.46 -18.29
N MET A 205 -17.32 9.52 -18.62
CA MET A 205 -16.86 9.97 -19.93
C MET A 205 -17.36 9.07 -21.08
N LEU A 206 -17.48 7.76 -20.86
CA LEU A 206 -17.97 6.83 -21.88
C LEU A 206 -19.49 6.77 -22.00
N THR A 207 -20.21 7.14 -20.94
CA THR A 207 -21.68 7.03 -20.89
C THR A 207 -22.39 8.34 -21.22
N ARG A 208 -21.78 9.50 -20.95
CA ARG A 208 -22.39 10.80 -21.23
C ARG A 208 -22.12 11.24 -22.67
N PRO A 209 -23.15 11.65 -23.45
CA PRO A 209 -22.99 11.92 -24.87
C PRO A 209 -21.91 12.95 -25.23
N LYS A 210 -21.85 14.08 -24.50
CA LYS A 210 -20.90 15.17 -24.78
C LYS A 210 -19.46 14.71 -24.51
N GLU A 211 -19.21 14.18 -23.32
CA GLU A 211 -17.89 13.68 -22.93
C GLU A 211 -17.44 12.51 -23.82
N ARG A 212 -18.35 11.62 -24.21
CA ARG A 212 -18.05 10.45 -25.04
C ARG A 212 -17.52 10.84 -26.41
N VAL A 213 -18.15 11.82 -27.05
CA VAL A 213 -17.69 12.33 -28.36
C VAL A 213 -16.28 12.93 -28.23
N GLY A 214 -16.04 13.74 -27.20
CA GLY A 214 -14.73 14.34 -26.93
C GLY A 214 -13.64 13.30 -26.68
N LEU A 215 -13.91 12.32 -25.80
CA LEU A 215 -12.97 11.24 -25.48
C LEU A 215 -12.62 10.40 -26.71
N ILE A 216 -13.61 9.97 -27.49
CA ILE A 216 -13.34 9.13 -28.67
C ILE A 216 -12.55 9.92 -29.71
N ALA A 217 -12.87 11.20 -29.91
CA ALA A 217 -12.14 12.06 -30.83
C ALA A 217 -10.67 12.26 -30.40
N SER A 218 -10.44 12.47 -29.10
CA SER A 218 -9.09 12.70 -28.57
C SER A 218 -8.26 11.43 -28.45
N ALA A 219 -8.88 10.28 -28.20
CA ALA A 219 -8.18 9.01 -27.96
C ALA A 219 -7.95 8.16 -29.22
N LYS A 220 -8.02 8.76 -30.43
CA LYS A 220 -7.73 8.04 -31.69
C LYS A 220 -6.32 7.45 -31.76
N ASN A 221 -5.36 8.09 -31.12
CA ASN A 221 -3.96 7.67 -31.07
C ASN A 221 -3.59 6.98 -29.74
N LEU A 222 -4.59 6.53 -28.98
CA LEU A 222 -4.39 5.92 -27.66
C LEU A 222 -3.49 4.70 -27.79
N SER A 223 -2.34 4.74 -27.13
CA SER A 223 -1.35 3.66 -27.12
C SER A 223 -1.33 2.90 -25.82
N PHE A 224 -1.68 3.55 -24.70
CA PHE A 224 -1.62 2.95 -23.38
C PHE A 224 -2.92 3.11 -22.60
N LEU A 225 -3.31 2.02 -21.97
CA LEU A 225 -4.27 2.02 -20.87
C LEU A 225 -3.59 1.42 -19.64
N VAL A 226 -3.45 2.24 -18.61
CA VAL A 226 -2.84 1.83 -17.35
C VAL A 226 -3.91 1.68 -16.29
N LEU A 227 -3.94 0.54 -15.61
CA LEU A 227 -4.73 0.33 -14.39
C LEU A 227 -3.76 0.20 -13.22
N ASP A 228 -3.73 1.23 -12.37
CA ASP A 228 -2.88 1.24 -11.18
C ASP A 228 -3.56 0.51 -10.01
N GLU A 229 -2.77 -0.18 -9.19
CA GLU A 229 -3.26 -0.97 -8.05
C GLU A 229 -4.35 -1.97 -8.42
N LEU A 230 -4.05 -2.82 -9.41
CA LEU A 230 -4.94 -3.81 -9.99
C LEU A 230 -5.52 -4.80 -8.95
N HIS A 231 -4.87 -4.95 -7.80
CA HIS A 231 -5.39 -5.73 -6.66
C HIS A 231 -6.68 -5.15 -6.04
N THR A 232 -6.97 -3.87 -6.28
CA THR A 232 -8.21 -3.22 -5.82
C THR A 232 -9.42 -3.65 -6.65
N TYR A 233 -9.22 -4.02 -7.91
CA TYR A 233 -10.27 -4.41 -8.85
C TYR A 233 -10.65 -5.89 -8.71
N ARG A 234 -11.30 -6.24 -7.59
CA ARG A 234 -11.74 -7.60 -7.28
C ARG A 234 -13.26 -7.71 -7.07
N GLY A 235 -13.79 -8.94 -7.15
CA GLY A 235 -15.22 -9.21 -6.97
C GLY A 235 -16.08 -8.43 -7.98
N ARG A 236 -17.21 -7.86 -7.51
CA ARG A 236 -18.12 -7.07 -8.35
C ARG A 236 -17.43 -5.87 -9.00
N GLN A 237 -16.63 -5.13 -8.25
CA GLN A 237 -15.93 -3.95 -8.77
C GLN A 237 -14.95 -4.34 -9.89
N GLY A 238 -14.25 -5.46 -9.75
CA GLY A 238 -13.37 -5.99 -10.79
C GLY A 238 -14.12 -6.29 -12.09
N ALA A 239 -15.31 -6.89 -12.00
CA ALA A 239 -16.15 -7.15 -13.17
C ALA A 239 -16.62 -5.86 -13.85
N ASP A 240 -17.03 -4.86 -13.06
CA ASP A 240 -17.46 -3.54 -13.57
C ASP A 240 -16.32 -2.86 -14.35
N VAL A 241 -15.11 -2.85 -13.78
CA VAL A 241 -13.92 -2.29 -14.44
C VAL A 241 -13.54 -3.09 -15.69
N ALA A 242 -13.63 -4.42 -15.66
CA ALA A 242 -13.36 -5.25 -16.82
C ALA A 242 -14.31 -4.93 -18.00
N MET A 243 -15.59 -4.66 -17.73
CA MET A 243 -16.55 -4.23 -18.75
C MET A 243 -16.29 -2.80 -19.22
N LEU A 244 -15.90 -1.90 -18.32
CA LEU A 244 -15.47 -0.55 -18.65
C LEU A 244 -14.30 -0.55 -19.65
N VAL A 245 -13.27 -1.36 -19.41
CA VAL A 245 -12.12 -1.48 -20.33
C VAL A 245 -12.56 -1.96 -21.70
N ARG A 246 -13.45 -2.96 -21.77
CA ARG A 246 -13.99 -3.45 -23.06
C ARG A 246 -14.77 -2.37 -23.80
N ARG A 247 -15.60 -1.58 -23.10
CA ARG A 247 -16.32 -0.44 -23.69
C ARG A 247 -15.36 0.61 -24.22
N LEU A 248 -14.32 0.97 -23.46
CA LEU A 248 -13.31 1.92 -23.91
C LEU A 248 -12.66 1.43 -25.20
N ARG A 249 -12.13 0.21 -25.21
CA ARG A 249 -11.45 -0.39 -26.38
C ARG A 249 -12.35 -0.41 -27.61
N GLY A 250 -13.60 -0.86 -27.47
CA GLY A 250 -14.56 -0.85 -28.55
C GLY A 250 -14.93 0.56 -29.03
N ALA A 251 -14.94 1.55 -28.15
CA ALA A 251 -15.25 2.94 -28.49
C ALA A 251 -14.11 3.65 -29.23
N VAL A 252 -12.85 3.36 -28.89
CA VAL A 252 -11.67 4.02 -29.51
C VAL A 252 -11.11 3.25 -30.72
N GLY A 253 -11.52 2.00 -30.94
CA GLY A 253 -11.02 1.18 -32.05
C GLY A 253 -9.53 0.86 -31.97
N ALA A 254 -8.97 0.87 -30.76
CA ALA A 254 -7.54 0.67 -30.52
C ALA A 254 -7.21 -0.82 -30.38
N ASP A 255 -7.10 -1.52 -31.50
CA ASP A 255 -6.75 -2.95 -31.54
C ASP A 255 -5.33 -3.21 -31.03
N ALA A 256 -4.44 -2.22 -31.15
CA ALA A 256 -3.04 -2.25 -30.70
C ALA A 256 -2.80 -1.59 -29.33
N LEU A 257 -3.86 -1.40 -28.52
CA LEU A 257 -3.76 -0.79 -27.19
C LEU A 257 -2.88 -1.64 -26.25
N GLN A 258 -1.80 -1.05 -25.73
CA GLN A 258 -0.99 -1.68 -24.69
C GLN A 258 -1.63 -1.47 -23.33
N CYS A 259 -1.97 -2.57 -22.68
CA CYS A 259 -2.56 -2.59 -21.36
C CYS A 259 -1.47 -2.82 -20.31
N ILE A 260 -1.37 -1.94 -19.33
CA ILE A 260 -0.38 -2.02 -18.27
C ILE A 260 -1.08 -2.11 -16.92
N GLY A 261 -0.84 -3.19 -16.19
CA GLY A 261 -1.30 -3.34 -14.81
C GLY A 261 -0.16 -3.12 -13.82
N THR A 262 -0.43 -2.53 -12.67
CA THR A 262 0.51 -2.53 -11.53
C THR A 262 -0.17 -3.15 -10.32
N SER A 263 0.59 -3.85 -9.48
CA SER A 263 0.06 -4.35 -8.21
C SER A 263 1.18 -4.71 -7.24
N ALA A 264 0.89 -4.58 -5.94
CA ALA A 264 1.75 -5.07 -4.88
C ALA A 264 1.44 -6.51 -4.42
N THR A 265 0.22 -7.01 -4.63
CA THR A 265 -0.30 -8.17 -3.87
C THR A 265 -1.15 -9.16 -4.69
N LEU A 266 -1.01 -9.20 -6.02
CA LEU A 266 -1.81 -10.11 -6.86
C LEU A 266 -1.36 -11.58 -6.83
N ALA A 267 -0.16 -11.88 -6.34
CA ALA A 267 0.37 -13.25 -6.35
C ALA A 267 -0.26 -14.09 -5.22
N GLY A 268 -0.85 -15.23 -5.59
CA GLY A 268 -1.33 -16.24 -4.65
C GLY A 268 -0.22 -17.17 -4.13
N PRO A 269 -0.54 -18.19 -3.33
CA PRO A 269 0.42 -19.22 -2.95
C PRO A 269 0.86 -20.05 -4.17
N GLY A 270 2.06 -20.63 -4.10
CA GLY A 270 2.59 -21.54 -5.12
C GLY A 270 3.96 -21.12 -5.64
N THR A 271 4.43 -21.82 -6.68
CA THR A 271 5.70 -21.50 -7.35
C THR A 271 5.59 -20.18 -8.08
N ARG A 272 6.73 -19.53 -8.33
CA ARG A 272 6.76 -18.24 -9.03
C ARG A 272 6.16 -18.34 -10.44
N ALA A 273 6.39 -19.45 -11.14
CA ALA A 273 5.81 -19.69 -12.46
C ALA A 273 4.27 -19.72 -12.40
N ALA A 274 3.70 -20.46 -11.45
CA ALA A 274 2.26 -20.53 -11.25
C ALA A 274 1.67 -19.17 -10.85
N GLN A 275 2.35 -18.42 -9.99
CA GLN A 275 1.94 -17.05 -9.61
C GLN A 275 1.86 -16.13 -10.84
N ARG A 276 2.88 -16.16 -11.71
CA ARG A 276 2.89 -15.36 -12.95
C ARG A 276 1.77 -15.74 -13.90
N GLU A 277 1.48 -17.04 -14.04
CA GLU A 277 0.34 -17.50 -14.83
C GLU A 277 -0.99 -17.00 -14.28
N GLN A 278 -1.19 -17.07 -12.97
CA GLN A 278 -2.40 -16.56 -12.31
C GLN A 278 -2.56 -15.05 -12.52
N VAL A 279 -1.50 -14.27 -12.30
CA VAL A 279 -1.51 -12.81 -12.50
C VAL A 279 -1.83 -12.48 -13.96
N ALA A 280 -1.19 -13.16 -14.91
CA ALA A 280 -1.42 -12.97 -16.33
C ALA A 280 -2.87 -13.31 -16.73
N ALA A 281 -3.45 -14.37 -16.16
CA ALA A 281 -4.84 -14.76 -16.39
C ALA A 281 -5.82 -13.71 -15.86
N VAL A 282 -5.64 -13.23 -14.63
CA VAL A 282 -6.47 -12.17 -14.04
C VAL A 282 -6.39 -10.88 -14.85
N ALA A 283 -5.18 -10.44 -15.19
CA ALA A 283 -4.99 -9.23 -15.96
C ALA A 283 -5.57 -9.38 -17.38
N THR A 284 -5.39 -10.53 -18.02
CA THR A 284 -6.03 -10.84 -19.31
C THR A 284 -7.55 -10.71 -19.24
N MET A 285 -8.15 -11.21 -18.16
CA MET A 285 -9.59 -11.12 -17.94
C MET A 285 -10.05 -9.67 -17.74
N ILE A 286 -9.33 -8.88 -16.93
CA ILE A 286 -9.66 -7.48 -16.67
C ILE A 286 -9.53 -6.65 -17.94
N PHE A 287 -8.37 -6.72 -18.61
CA PHE A 287 -8.10 -5.90 -19.79
C PHE A 287 -8.81 -6.38 -21.07
N GLY A 288 -9.25 -7.65 -21.10
CA GLY A 288 -9.84 -8.25 -22.30
C GLY A 288 -8.83 -8.39 -23.45
N THR A 289 -7.53 -8.44 -23.14
CA THR A 289 -6.44 -8.68 -24.10
C THR A 289 -5.44 -9.64 -23.48
N LYS A 290 -4.79 -10.47 -24.29
CA LYS A 290 -3.86 -11.49 -23.80
C LYS A 290 -2.62 -10.82 -23.21
N ILE A 291 -2.31 -11.16 -21.96
CA ILE A 291 -1.04 -10.83 -21.30
C ILE A 291 -0.28 -12.14 -21.11
N ALA A 292 0.94 -12.21 -21.64
CA ALA A 292 1.78 -13.40 -21.47
C ALA A 292 2.33 -13.48 -20.04
N ALA A 293 2.46 -14.70 -19.49
CA ALA A 293 3.09 -14.90 -18.18
C ALA A 293 4.55 -14.41 -18.14
N SER A 294 5.25 -14.42 -19.29
CA SER A 294 6.58 -13.83 -19.45
C SER A 294 6.60 -12.30 -19.28
N ASN A 295 5.45 -11.65 -19.44
CA ASN A 295 5.27 -10.20 -19.30
C ASN A 295 4.67 -9.84 -17.92
N VAL A 296 4.68 -10.77 -16.98
CA VAL A 296 4.54 -10.47 -15.56
C VAL A 296 5.92 -10.19 -15.00
N ILE A 297 6.14 -8.92 -14.65
CA ILE A 297 7.44 -8.38 -14.27
C ILE A 297 7.45 -8.25 -12.74
N ASP A 298 8.30 -9.05 -12.12
CA ASP A 298 8.54 -8.97 -10.67
C ASP A 298 9.73 -8.06 -10.38
N GLU A 299 9.91 -7.71 -9.12
CA GLU A 299 11.10 -7.03 -8.67
C GLU A 299 12.32 -7.94 -8.74
N THR A 300 13.49 -7.34 -8.98
CA THR A 300 14.77 -8.03 -8.83
C THR A 300 15.50 -7.37 -7.68
N LEU A 301 15.70 -8.13 -6.61
CA LEU A 301 16.27 -7.66 -5.36
C LEU A 301 17.75 -7.99 -5.28
N ARG A 302 18.48 -7.21 -4.50
CA ARG A 302 19.88 -7.46 -4.14
C ARG A 302 20.06 -7.25 -2.65
N ARG A 303 21.11 -7.86 -2.08
CA ARG A 303 21.51 -7.56 -0.70
C ARG A 303 22.20 -6.20 -0.63
N ALA A 304 21.89 -5.44 0.42
CA ALA A 304 22.65 -4.28 0.84
C ALA A 304 23.90 -4.69 1.62
N THR A 305 23.84 -5.82 2.33
CA THR A 305 24.93 -6.34 3.17
C THR A 305 25.67 -7.49 2.50
N ILE A 306 26.90 -7.76 2.97
CA ILE A 306 27.73 -8.88 2.55
C ILE A 306 28.35 -9.56 3.78
N GLY A 307 28.50 -10.88 3.73
CA GLY A 307 29.07 -11.68 4.81
C GLY A 307 28.07 -12.64 5.44
N SER A 308 28.40 -13.14 6.63
CA SER A 308 27.60 -14.09 7.40
C SER A 308 27.21 -13.51 8.75
N ALA A 309 26.04 -13.93 9.23
CA ALA A 309 25.53 -13.65 10.56
C ALA A 309 25.69 -14.89 11.45
N ASP A 310 26.93 -15.39 11.60
CA ASP A 310 27.16 -16.54 12.47
C ASP A 310 27.01 -16.14 13.96
N PRO A 311 26.61 -17.08 14.84
CA PRO A 311 26.34 -16.76 16.23
C PRO A 311 27.52 -16.12 16.97
N THR A 312 28.74 -16.56 16.69
CA THR A 312 29.95 -16.04 17.37
C THR A 312 30.22 -14.59 16.99
N ALA A 313 30.11 -14.25 15.70
CA ALA A 313 30.26 -12.89 15.20
C ALA A 313 29.14 -11.98 15.75
N LEU A 314 27.91 -12.47 15.84
CA LEU A 314 26.79 -11.74 16.43
C LEU A 314 27.00 -11.44 17.91
N THR A 315 27.37 -12.45 18.71
CA THR A 315 27.66 -12.25 20.15
C THR A 315 28.76 -11.22 20.36
N ALA A 316 29.86 -11.30 19.60
CA ALA A 316 30.94 -10.32 19.68
C ALA A 316 30.49 -8.91 19.25
N ARG A 317 29.58 -8.83 18.28
CA ARG A 317 29.06 -7.56 17.76
C ARG A 317 28.11 -6.87 18.74
N LEU A 318 27.27 -7.60 19.46
CA LEU A 318 26.26 -7.05 20.38
C LEU A 318 26.87 -6.23 21.55
N GLY A 319 28.14 -6.47 21.89
CA GLY A 319 28.88 -5.67 22.88
C GLY A 319 29.29 -4.27 22.42
N ARG A 320 29.07 -3.90 21.14
CA ARG A 320 29.57 -2.64 20.53
C ARG A 320 28.42 -1.77 20.02
N ASP A 321 28.68 -0.48 19.84
CA ASP A 321 27.72 0.45 19.23
C ASP A 321 27.60 0.24 17.71
N ALA A 322 26.53 0.78 17.12
CA ALA A 322 26.29 0.69 15.68
C ALA A 322 27.34 1.44 14.85
N PRO A 323 27.89 0.85 13.77
CA PRO A 323 28.77 1.57 12.86
C PRO A 323 28.05 2.77 12.23
N GLY A 324 28.78 3.86 12.04
CA GLY A 324 28.25 5.12 11.48
C GLY A 324 28.47 5.31 9.98
N THR A 325 29.13 4.38 9.29
CA THR A 325 29.47 4.49 7.86
C THR A 325 28.89 3.35 7.03
N TRP A 326 28.68 3.61 5.74
CA TRP A 326 28.12 2.62 4.80
C TRP A 326 29.00 1.39 4.68
N GLU A 327 30.31 1.60 4.53
CA GLU A 327 31.29 0.52 4.36
C GLU A 327 31.34 -0.40 5.57
N ALA A 328 31.25 0.16 6.78
CA ALA A 328 31.28 -0.61 8.01
C ALA A 328 29.97 -1.37 8.24
N LEU A 329 28.82 -0.74 8.03
CA LEU A 329 27.52 -1.42 8.14
C LEU A 329 27.35 -2.52 7.08
N ARG A 330 27.91 -2.34 5.88
CA ARG A 330 27.77 -3.29 4.78
C ARG A 330 28.34 -4.67 5.12
N VAL A 331 29.36 -4.74 5.97
CA VAL A 331 30.01 -5.99 6.41
C VAL A 331 29.68 -6.36 7.86
N ASP A 332 28.76 -5.62 8.49
CA ASP A 332 28.43 -5.77 9.90
C ASP A 332 27.57 -7.05 10.12
N PRO A 333 27.98 -7.98 11.02
CA PRO A 333 27.23 -9.22 11.23
C PRO A 333 25.77 -9.01 11.67
N LEU A 334 25.52 -7.98 12.50
CA LEU A 334 24.17 -7.68 12.96
C LEU A 334 23.34 -7.03 11.84
N ALA A 335 23.95 -6.22 10.97
CA ALA A 335 23.29 -5.71 9.76
C ALA A 335 22.92 -6.82 8.78
N VAL A 336 23.82 -7.79 8.57
CA VAL A 336 23.53 -8.99 7.75
C VAL A 336 22.33 -9.75 8.34
N TRP A 337 22.31 -9.95 9.66
CA TRP A 337 21.21 -10.63 10.34
C TRP A 337 19.89 -9.86 10.26
N VAL A 338 19.92 -8.54 10.44
CA VAL A 338 18.76 -7.64 10.31
C VAL A 338 18.19 -7.70 8.90
N GLU A 339 19.03 -7.68 7.87
CA GLU A 339 18.58 -7.81 6.48
C GLU A 339 17.91 -9.17 6.22
N GLN A 340 18.46 -10.26 6.76
CA GLN A 340 17.90 -11.60 6.63
C GLN A 340 16.57 -11.77 7.40
N THR A 341 16.45 -11.10 8.54
CA THR A 341 15.30 -11.25 9.45
C THR A 341 14.12 -10.38 9.04
N PHE A 342 14.37 -9.19 8.49
CA PHE A 342 13.32 -8.20 8.20
C PHE A 342 13.23 -7.78 6.74
N GLY A 343 14.21 -8.11 5.90
CA GLY A 343 14.28 -7.64 4.51
C GLY A 343 14.10 -8.74 3.48
N LEU A 344 14.98 -9.73 3.49
CA LEU A 344 15.16 -10.67 2.38
C LEU A 344 15.17 -12.13 2.83
N THR A 345 14.47 -12.96 2.06
CA THR A 345 14.54 -14.42 2.11
C THR A 345 14.96 -14.97 0.76
N ASP A 346 15.44 -16.22 0.73
CA ASP A 346 15.56 -16.97 -0.51
C ASP A 346 14.20 -17.60 -0.86
N ASN A 347 13.83 -17.53 -2.14
CA ASN A 347 12.69 -18.22 -2.73
C ASN A 347 13.08 -18.72 -4.13
N GLU A 348 13.21 -20.03 -4.29
CA GLU A 348 13.62 -20.67 -5.54
C GLU A 348 14.98 -20.14 -6.08
N GLY A 349 15.96 -19.90 -5.19
CA GLY A 349 17.28 -19.40 -5.57
C GLY A 349 17.31 -17.94 -6.01
N ARG A 350 16.23 -17.19 -5.72
CA ARG A 350 16.15 -15.74 -5.92
C ARG A 350 15.80 -15.05 -4.61
N LEU A 351 16.30 -13.83 -4.46
CA LEU A 351 15.92 -12.98 -3.34
C LEU A 351 14.45 -12.55 -3.46
N ALA A 352 13.71 -12.75 -2.38
CA ALA A 352 12.33 -12.32 -2.20
C ALA A 352 12.18 -11.53 -0.90
N ARG A 353 11.11 -10.77 -0.76
CA ARG A 353 10.81 -10.03 0.48
C ARG A 353 10.53 -10.99 1.62
N GLN A 354 11.06 -10.66 2.79
CA GLN A 354 10.69 -11.32 4.04
C GLN A 354 9.30 -10.84 4.50
N SER A 355 8.55 -11.71 5.17
CA SER A 355 7.31 -11.30 5.83
C SER A 355 7.63 -10.36 7.00
N PRO A 356 6.84 -9.29 7.23
CA PRO A 356 7.04 -8.42 8.38
C PRO A 356 7.06 -9.19 9.69
N LYS A 357 7.89 -8.77 10.64
CA LYS A 357 8.08 -9.44 11.93
C LYS A 357 8.08 -8.42 13.07
N ARG A 358 7.53 -8.80 14.23
CA ARG A 358 7.58 -7.97 15.44
C ARG A 358 9.01 -7.87 15.98
N LEU A 359 9.36 -6.71 16.54
CA LEU A 359 10.70 -6.48 17.07
C LEU A 359 10.95 -7.37 18.29
N SER A 360 9.96 -7.53 19.18
CA SER A 360 10.02 -8.40 20.35
C SER A 360 10.35 -9.86 19.99
N THR A 361 9.78 -10.37 18.90
CA THR A 361 10.05 -11.72 18.40
C THR A 361 11.48 -11.82 17.89
N ALA A 362 11.95 -10.84 17.10
CA ALA A 362 13.32 -10.81 16.62
C ALA A 362 14.34 -10.69 17.77
N VAL A 363 14.05 -9.90 18.81
CA VAL A 363 14.86 -9.80 20.02
C VAL A 363 14.97 -11.14 20.72
N SER A 364 13.85 -11.86 20.86
CA SER A 364 13.82 -13.19 21.48
C SER A 364 14.68 -14.20 20.70
N ASP A 365 14.57 -14.19 19.37
CA ASP A 365 15.35 -15.07 18.50
C ASP A 365 16.85 -14.75 18.55
N LEU A 366 17.21 -13.46 18.54
CA LEU A 366 18.60 -13.03 18.62
C LEU A 366 19.23 -13.38 19.97
N SER A 367 18.47 -13.18 21.06
CA SER A 367 18.87 -13.57 22.42
C SER A 367 19.12 -15.08 22.51
N ALA A 368 18.18 -15.89 22.00
CA ALA A 368 18.32 -17.34 21.97
C ALA A 368 19.51 -17.80 21.12
N LEU A 369 19.77 -17.13 19.99
CA LEU A 369 20.86 -17.47 19.08
C LEU A 369 22.26 -17.13 19.67
N THR A 370 22.37 -16.03 20.41
CA THR A 370 23.66 -15.45 20.83
C THR A 370 23.98 -15.69 22.31
N GLY A 371 22.98 -16.03 23.13
CA GLY A 371 23.08 -16.10 24.59
C GLY A 371 23.16 -14.73 25.28
N VAL A 372 23.04 -13.62 24.54
CA VAL A 372 23.04 -12.26 25.08
C VAL A 372 21.63 -11.90 25.57
N ASP A 373 21.53 -11.17 26.68
CA ASP A 373 20.24 -10.81 27.26
C ASP A 373 19.35 -10.01 26.30
N ALA A 374 18.03 -10.21 26.43
CA ALA A 374 17.04 -9.61 25.53
C ALA A 374 17.07 -8.06 25.53
N LYS A 375 17.40 -7.42 26.65
CA LYS A 375 17.43 -5.96 26.76
C LYS A 375 18.60 -5.38 25.97
N THR A 376 19.76 -6.02 26.02
CA THR A 376 20.91 -5.66 25.18
C THR A 376 20.59 -5.88 23.70
N CYS A 377 19.98 -7.01 23.34
CA CYS A 377 19.56 -7.30 21.96
C CYS A 377 18.60 -6.24 21.41
N ASP A 378 17.54 -5.87 22.15
CA ASP A 378 16.58 -4.83 21.75
C ASP A 378 17.27 -3.48 21.51
N LYS A 379 18.08 -3.03 22.47
CA LYS A 379 18.84 -1.79 22.35
C LYS A 379 19.69 -1.77 21.07
N ARG A 380 20.47 -2.82 20.83
CA ARG A 380 21.38 -2.88 19.68
C ARG A 380 20.65 -2.99 18.34
N LEU A 381 19.51 -3.68 18.28
CA LEU A 381 18.69 -3.74 17.08
C LEU A 381 18.11 -2.37 16.72
N ARG A 382 17.55 -1.65 17.70
CA ARG A 382 17.01 -0.30 17.49
C ARG A 382 18.09 0.68 17.03
N GLU A 383 19.24 0.68 17.70
CA GLU A 383 20.40 1.51 17.32
C GLU A 383 20.86 1.23 15.89
N LEU A 384 20.98 -0.04 15.50
CA LEU A 384 21.41 -0.43 14.16
C LEU A 384 20.39 -0.05 13.09
N LEU A 385 19.09 -0.27 13.32
CA LEU A 385 18.02 0.12 12.40
C LEU A 385 18.03 1.65 12.18
N LEU A 386 18.20 2.42 13.24
CA LEU A 386 18.32 3.88 13.18
C LEU A 386 19.63 4.35 12.52
N ALA A 387 20.73 3.62 12.68
CA ALA A 387 21.98 3.92 11.98
C ALA A 387 21.83 3.64 10.48
N GLY A 388 21.31 2.46 10.12
CA GLY A 388 21.08 2.06 8.73
C GLY A 388 20.07 2.93 7.97
N SER A 389 19.13 3.57 8.67
CA SER A 389 18.20 4.53 8.04
C SER A 389 18.81 5.91 7.75
N LYS A 390 19.97 6.22 8.35
CA LYS A 390 20.68 7.50 8.17
C LYS A 390 21.84 7.40 7.19
N VAL A 391 22.41 6.21 7.05
CA VAL A 391 23.58 5.97 6.20
C VAL A 391 23.13 5.66 4.77
N CYS A 392 23.68 6.42 3.80
CA CYS A 392 23.39 6.26 2.38
C CYS A 392 24.57 5.66 1.61
N ASP A 393 24.27 4.92 0.55
CA ASP A 393 25.24 4.54 -0.46
C ASP A 393 25.63 5.74 -1.34
N PRO A 394 26.65 5.60 -2.22
CA PRO A 394 27.02 6.67 -3.16
C PRO A 394 25.88 7.08 -4.13
N ALA A 395 24.88 6.22 -4.33
CA ALA A 395 23.69 6.50 -5.12
C ALA A 395 22.66 7.35 -4.36
N GLY A 396 22.84 7.54 -3.04
CA GLY A 396 21.94 8.27 -2.16
C GLY A 396 20.83 7.41 -1.55
N ALA A 397 20.87 6.09 -1.74
CA ALA A 397 19.91 5.17 -1.14
C ALA A 397 20.33 4.78 0.28
N THR A 398 19.41 4.84 1.23
CA THR A 398 19.67 4.43 2.61
C THR A 398 19.85 2.91 2.71
N MET A 399 20.66 2.45 3.67
CA MET A 399 20.89 1.01 3.85
C MET A 399 19.62 0.28 4.29
N PHE A 400 18.97 0.80 5.33
CA PHE A 400 17.75 0.24 5.89
C PHE A 400 16.65 1.29 5.93
N ALA A 401 15.91 1.39 4.84
CA ALA A 401 14.61 2.07 4.85
C ALA A 401 13.55 1.14 5.49
N PHE A 402 13.52 1.09 6.82
CA PHE A 402 12.56 0.27 7.56
C PHE A 402 11.22 0.96 7.75
N LYS A 403 10.16 0.15 7.86
CA LYS A 403 8.78 0.59 8.10
C LYS A 403 8.27 -0.07 9.38
N LEU A 404 7.59 0.73 10.20
CA LEU A 404 6.79 0.27 11.32
C LEU A 404 5.33 0.30 10.91
N HIS A 405 4.74 -0.88 10.74
CA HIS A 405 3.33 -1.05 10.39
C HIS A 405 2.50 -1.09 11.67
N GLN A 406 2.18 0.09 12.18
CA GLN A 406 1.27 0.25 13.30
C GLN A 406 -0.18 0.15 12.82
N PHE A 407 -0.94 -0.74 13.44
CA PHE A 407 -2.40 -0.80 13.29
C PHE A 407 -3.02 -0.24 14.55
N ILE A 408 -3.98 0.66 14.40
CA ILE A 408 -4.71 1.28 15.51
C ILE A 408 -6.18 0.87 15.39
N GLY A 409 -6.68 0.20 16.42
CA GLY A 409 -8.06 -0.20 16.57
C GLY A 409 -8.94 1.00 16.92
N LYS A 410 -10.15 1.06 16.35
CA LYS A 410 -11.11 2.16 16.53
C LYS A 410 -11.87 2.16 17.87
N GLY A 411 -11.49 1.28 18.82
CA GLY A 411 -12.36 0.90 19.95
C GLY A 411 -13.49 -0.04 19.51
N ASP A 412 -13.92 -0.95 20.38
CA ASP A 412 -15.09 -1.79 20.12
C ASP A 412 -16.02 -1.85 21.34
N THR A 413 -17.18 -2.48 21.16
CA THR A 413 -18.22 -2.59 22.18
C THR A 413 -17.90 -3.69 23.17
N VAL A 414 -18.11 -3.45 24.46
CA VAL A 414 -18.12 -4.52 25.46
C VAL A 414 -19.46 -5.25 25.39
N TYR A 415 -19.41 -6.57 25.33
CA TYR A 415 -20.57 -7.43 25.36
C TYR A 415 -20.63 -8.22 26.65
N THR A 416 -21.84 -8.47 27.12
CA THR A 416 -22.11 -9.27 28.30
C THR A 416 -23.27 -10.24 28.11
N THR A 417 -23.35 -11.27 28.94
CA THR A 417 -24.58 -12.06 29.12
C THR A 417 -25.49 -11.45 30.20
N LEU A 418 -26.75 -11.93 30.35
CA LEU A 418 -27.79 -11.35 31.22
C LEU A 418 -27.78 -11.84 32.68
N GLU A 419 -26.84 -12.71 33.05
CA GLU A 419 -26.72 -13.18 34.42
C GLU A 419 -26.37 -12.04 35.38
N ALA A 420 -26.43 -12.32 36.68
CA ALA A 420 -25.97 -11.40 37.71
C ALA A 420 -24.54 -10.92 37.41
N ALA A 421 -24.21 -9.69 37.82
CA ALA A 421 -22.92 -9.07 37.57
C ALA A 421 -21.74 -9.97 37.97
N GLU A 422 -21.93 -10.82 38.99
CA GLU A 422 -20.94 -11.76 39.48
C GLU A 422 -20.60 -12.89 38.47
N ASP A 423 -21.59 -13.34 37.70
CA ASP A 423 -21.53 -14.52 36.84
C ASP A 423 -21.51 -14.21 35.34
N ARG A 424 -21.82 -12.95 34.96
CA ARG A 424 -21.91 -12.54 33.55
C ARG A 424 -20.57 -12.67 32.83
N TYR A 425 -20.60 -13.22 31.63
CA TYR A 425 -19.44 -13.35 30.75
C TYR A 425 -19.20 -12.04 30.01
N LEU A 426 -17.98 -11.49 30.06
CA LEU A 426 -17.58 -10.24 29.42
C LEU A 426 -16.62 -10.49 28.25
N THR A 427 -16.81 -9.78 27.14
CA THR A 427 -15.92 -9.83 25.97
C THR A 427 -15.99 -8.53 25.17
N THR A 428 -14.88 -8.06 24.59
CA THR A 428 -14.91 -7.00 23.54
C THR A 428 -14.99 -7.58 22.13
N GLN A 429 -14.87 -8.90 22.00
CA GLN A 429 -14.98 -9.58 20.71
C GLN A 429 -16.43 -10.00 20.48
N TYR A 430 -17.05 -9.43 19.45
CA TYR A 430 -18.41 -9.81 19.08
C TYR A 430 -18.48 -11.28 18.67
N GLN A 431 -19.41 -12.01 19.30
CA GLN A 431 -19.82 -13.35 18.91
C GLN A 431 -21.35 -13.43 18.95
N ARG A 432 -21.94 -14.39 18.23
CA ARG A 432 -23.40 -14.58 18.24
C ARG A 432 -23.90 -15.10 19.60
N SER A 433 -23.08 -15.88 20.28
CA SER A 433 -23.39 -16.45 21.59
C SER A 433 -22.13 -16.59 22.44
N ALA A 434 -22.29 -16.59 23.77
CA ALA A 434 -21.19 -16.82 24.70
C ALA A 434 -20.51 -18.17 24.43
N PRO A 435 -19.16 -18.26 24.52
CA PRO A 435 -18.41 -19.45 24.15
C PRO A 435 -18.50 -20.60 25.18
N HIS A 436 -18.91 -20.30 26.40
CA HIS A 436 -19.03 -21.27 27.49
C HIS A 436 -20.47 -21.33 27.99
N GLY A 437 -20.80 -22.39 28.76
CA GLY A 437 -22.11 -22.71 29.34
C GLY A 437 -23.21 -23.02 28.32
N THR A 438 -24.46 -22.61 28.58
CA THR A 438 -25.61 -23.05 27.77
C THR A 438 -25.45 -22.64 26.29
N PRO A 439 -25.57 -23.58 25.33
CA PRO A 439 -25.45 -23.28 23.91
C PRO A 439 -26.47 -22.23 23.46
N GLY A 440 -26.02 -21.29 22.62
CA GLY A 440 -26.88 -20.25 22.05
C GLY A 440 -27.22 -19.10 22.99
N ARG A 441 -26.55 -18.98 24.15
CA ARG A 441 -26.71 -17.82 25.05
C ARG A 441 -26.29 -16.51 24.36
N PRO A 442 -27.20 -15.54 24.18
CA PRO A 442 -26.90 -14.32 23.44
C PRO A 442 -25.96 -13.37 24.20
N LEU A 443 -25.16 -12.62 23.43
CA LEU A 443 -24.32 -11.53 23.93
C LEU A 443 -25.00 -10.19 23.70
N PHE A 444 -25.09 -9.38 24.75
CA PHE A 444 -25.72 -8.08 24.79
C PHE A 444 -24.66 -6.98 24.80
N PRO A 445 -24.72 -6.01 23.88
CA PRO A 445 -23.80 -4.88 23.89
C PRO A 445 -24.10 -3.97 25.09
N LEU A 446 -23.03 -3.46 25.70
CA LEU A 446 -23.08 -2.44 26.74
C LEU A 446 -22.96 -1.04 26.13
N ALA A 447 -23.75 -0.10 26.66
CA ALA A 447 -23.59 1.33 26.49
C ALA A 447 -23.27 1.96 27.85
N PHE A 448 -22.49 3.04 27.87
CA PHE A 448 -22.06 3.68 29.10
C PHE A 448 -22.57 5.12 29.17
N CYS A 449 -23.04 5.54 30.35
CA CYS A 449 -23.33 6.94 30.62
C CYS A 449 -22.04 7.76 30.51
N ARG A 450 -22.05 8.83 29.72
CA ARG A 450 -20.87 9.70 29.55
C ARG A 450 -20.47 10.44 30.83
N GLU A 451 -21.41 10.69 31.73
CA GLU A 451 -21.17 11.46 32.96
C GLU A 451 -20.72 10.57 34.13
N CYS A 452 -21.47 9.51 34.45
CA CYS A 452 -21.19 8.67 35.61
C CYS A 452 -20.51 7.32 35.29
N GLY A 453 -20.45 6.93 34.01
CA GLY A 453 -19.87 5.65 33.59
C GLY A 453 -20.73 4.41 33.84
N GLN A 454 -21.97 4.58 34.33
CA GLN A 454 -22.94 3.49 34.51
C GLN A 454 -23.17 2.75 33.19
N GLU A 455 -23.04 1.43 33.20
CA GLU A 455 -23.33 0.58 32.05
C GLU A 455 -24.82 0.26 31.93
N PHE A 456 -25.26 0.09 30.69
CA PHE A 456 -26.62 -0.26 30.30
C PHE A 456 -26.59 -1.34 29.22
N LEU A 457 -27.51 -2.28 29.28
CA LEU A 457 -27.70 -3.29 28.25
C LEU A 457 -28.49 -2.71 27.07
N VAL A 458 -27.97 -2.88 25.86
CA VAL A 458 -28.62 -2.40 24.64
C VAL A 458 -29.46 -3.52 24.04
N VAL A 459 -30.78 -3.37 24.16
CA VAL A 459 -31.76 -4.41 23.82
C VAL A 459 -32.85 -3.93 22.86
N ASN A 460 -33.47 -4.88 22.17
CA ASN A 460 -34.80 -4.76 21.61
C ASN A 460 -35.80 -5.41 22.56
N LEU A 461 -36.92 -4.73 22.83
CA LEU A 461 -38.04 -5.28 23.59
C LEU A 461 -39.11 -5.80 22.63
N ASP A 462 -39.37 -7.10 22.64
CA ASP A 462 -40.57 -7.68 22.06
C ASP A 462 -41.75 -7.49 23.03
N LYS A 463 -42.58 -6.48 22.77
CA LYS A 463 -43.75 -6.16 23.60
C LYS A 463 -44.81 -7.26 23.65
N ASN A 464 -44.84 -8.15 22.66
CA ASN A 464 -45.84 -9.23 22.61
C ASN A 464 -45.38 -10.46 23.41
N ALA A 465 -44.06 -10.64 23.55
CA ALA A 465 -43.48 -11.82 24.19
C ALA A 465 -42.78 -11.53 25.53
N GLU A 466 -42.72 -10.25 25.95
CA GLU A 466 -41.93 -9.79 27.11
C GLU A 466 -40.47 -10.28 27.06
N LYS A 467 -39.88 -10.30 25.87
CA LYS A 467 -38.53 -10.82 25.63
C LYS A 467 -37.58 -9.72 25.20
N PHE A 468 -36.39 -9.74 25.78
CA PHE A 468 -35.27 -8.91 25.35
C PHE A 468 -34.37 -9.68 24.38
N SER A 469 -33.96 -9.03 23.31
CA SER A 469 -32.95 -9.54 22.37
C SER A 469 -31.83 -8.52 22.16
N PRO A 470 -30.58 -8.94 21.89
CA PRO A 470 -29.48 -8.01 21.69
C PRO A 470 -29.72 -7.10 20.49
N ARG A 471 -29.41 -5.80 20.63
CA ARG A 471 -29.48 -4.83 19.54
C ARG A 471 -28.07 -4.28 19.23
N PRO A 472 -27.53 -4.47 18.01
CA PRO A 472 -26.25 -3.87 17.66
C PRO A 472 -26.32 -2.33 17.73
N LEU A 473 -25.30 -1.70 18.30
CA LEU A 473 -25.23 -0.23 18.45
C LEU A 473 -25.33 0.53 17.11
N ASN A 474 -24.87 -0.10 16.02
CA ASN A 474 -24.84 0.48 14.67
C ASN A 474 -25.98 0.02 13.76
N ASP A 475 -26.99 -0.70 14.28
CA ASP A 475 -28.10 -1.16 13.44
C ASP A 475 -29.05 0.00 13.13
N THR A 476 -29.00 0.50 11.90
CA THR A 476 -29.91 1.50 11.34
C THR A 476 -31.14 0.86 10.68
N ARG A 477 -31.34 -0.46 10.80
CA ARG A 477 -32.53 -1.12 10.25
C ARG A 477 -33.75 -0.87 11.15
N GLY A 478 -34.52 0.15 10.76
CA GLY A 478 -35.93 0.30 11.12
C GLY A 478 -36.15 0.92 12.50
N GLU A 479 -36.17 2.25 12.55
CA GLU A 479 -36.75 3.02 13.65
C GLU A 479 -38.25 2.70 13.81
N GLN A 480 -38.58 1.67 14.59
CA GLN A 480 -39.80 1.71 15.40
C GLN A 480 -39.37 2.19 16.78
N ALA A 481 -39.49 3.50 16.99
CA ALA A 481 -39.11 4.19 18.24
C ALA A 481 -39.74 3.58 19.51
N ASP A 482 -40.80 2.79 19.34
CA ASP A 482 -41.56 2.20 20.43
C ASP A 482 -40.96 0.90 21.00
N ALA A 483 -39.95 0.27 20.38
CA ALA A 483 -39.41 -1.04 20.79
C ALA A 483 -37.96 -1.01 21.34
N THR A 484 -37.38 0.18 21.50
CA THR A 484 -35.96 0.36 21.85
C THR A 484 -35.78 0.87 23.28
N GLY A 485 -34.85 0.29 24.03
CA GLY A 485 -34.55 0.71 25.40
C GLY A 485 -33.12 0.38 25.85
N LEU A 486 -32.70 1.04 26.93
CA LEU A 486 -31.53 0.71 27.74
C LEU A 486 -32.04 0.02 29.00
N LEU A 487 -31.47 -1.14 29.35
CA LEU A 487 -31.77 -1.88 30.58
C LEU A 487 -30.67 -1.71 31.61
#